data_AF-A0A3S0HHU2-F1
#
_entry.id   AF-A0A3S0HHU2-F1
#
_cell.length_a   1.000
_cell.length_b   1.000
_cell.length_c   1.000
_cell.angle_alpha   90.00
_cell.angle_beta   90.00
_cell.angle_gamma   90.00
#
_symmetry.space_group_name_H-M   'P 1'
#
loop_
_entity.id
_entity.type
_entity.pdbx_description
1 polymer ?
#
loop_
_entity_poly.entity_id
_entity_poly.type
_entity_poly.pdbx_seq_one_letter_code
_entity_poly.pdbx_strand_id
1 'polypeptide(L)'
;LTKSPEKGSIGAVWACWDVPQIGATQAVEAAGRNEVKTYGIDGSPEVIKMVMDPKSSAGAVAAQQPYEIGKTSVDNVAKYLAGQKVPPFTFVPAVLINKENAAEKGKPFLEAAEKAGVK
;
A
#
# COMPACT_ATOMS: atom_id res chain seq x y z
N LEU A 1 -20.03 5.38 10.22
CA LEU A 1 -19.70 5.67 11.64
C LEU A 1 -20.93 5.96 12.48
N THR A 2 -21.99 6.57 11.94
CA THR A 2 -23.27 6.82 12.64
C THR A 2 -23.96 5.56 13.20
N LYS A 3 -23.82 4.40 12.54
CA LYS A 3 -24.31 3.10 13.04
C LYS A 3 -23.49 2.53 14.21
N SER A 4 -22.26 3.02 14.40
CA SER A 4 -21.33 2.60 15.46
C SER A 4 -20.73 3.85 16.13
N PRO A 5 -21.57 4.64 16.82
CA PRO A 5 -21.19 5.98 17.28
C PRO A 5 -20.16 5.94 18.41
N GLU A 6 -20.20 4.91 19.25
CA GLU A 6 -19.31 4.73 20.39
C GLU A 6 -17.83 4.67 19.97
N LYS A 7 -16.97 5.47 20.60
CA LYS A 7 -15.52 5.41 20.37
C LYS A 7 -14.99 4.04 20.82
N GLY A 8 -14.06 3.48 20.05
CA GLY A 8 -13.53 2.13 20.30
C GLY A 8 -14.41 0.96 19.85
N SER A 9 -15.66 1.21 19.43
CA SER A 9 -16.52 0.16 18.83
C SER A 9 -16.02 -0.37 17.48
N ILE A 10 -15.10 0.36 16.85
CA ILE A 10 -14.37 -0.05 15.66
C ILE A 10 -12.88 0.15 15.97
N GLY A 11 -12.10 -0.91 15.84
CA GLY A 11 -10.63 -0.84 16.00
C GLY A 11 -9.91 -0.49 14.71
N ALA A 12 -10.39 -1.01 13.58
CA ALA A 12 -9.72 -0.85 12.30
C ALA A 12 -10.68 -0.95 11.10
N VAL A 13 -10.23 -0.42 9.96
CA VAL A 13 -10.81 -0.69 8.64
C VAL A 13 -9.73 -1.32 7.75
N TRP A 14 -10.04 -2.43 7.12
CA TRP A 14 -9.15 -3.10 6.18
C TRP A 14 -9.71 -3.01 4.76
N ALA A 15 -8.83 -2.76 3.80
CA ALA A 15 -9.12 -2.77 2.37
C ALA A 15 -8.17 -3.72 1.62
N CYS A 16 -8.66 -4.36 0.56
CA CYS A 16 -7.87 -5.30 -0.24
C CYS A 16 -6.85 -4.64 -1.18
N TRP A 17 -6.99 -3.33 -1.39
CA TRP A 17 -6.06 -2.45 -2.09
C TRP A 17 -6.23 -1.04 -1.53
N ASP A 18 -5.32 -0.13 -1.81
CA ASP A 18 -5.19 1.10 -1.03
C ASP A 18 -6.08 2.27 -1.47
N VAL A 19 -6.69 2.22 -2.65
CA VAL A 19 -7.68 3.25 -3.06
C VAL A 19 -8.91 3.26 -2.13
N PRO A 20 -9.54 2.12 -1.76
CA PRO A 20 -10.54 2.11 -0.70
C PRO A 20 -9.99 2.51 0.67
N GLN A 21 -8.71 2.24 0.96
CA GLN A 21 -8.06 2.69 2.20
C GLN A 21 -8.00 4.22 2.27
N ILE A 22 -7.69 4.91 1.16
CA ILE A 22 -7.72 6.39 1.08
C ILE A 22 -9.08 6.91 1.51
N GLY A 23 -10.16 6.41 0.89
CA GLY A 23 -11.51 6.85 1.20
C GLY A 23 -11.93 6.54 2.64
N ALA A 24 -11.54 5.37 3.16
CA ALA A 24 -11.79 5.01 4.56
C ALA A 24 -11.07 5.95 5.53
N THR A 25 -9.80 6.29 5.25
CA THR A 25 -9.00 7.23 6.06
C THR A 25 -9.67 8.59 6.11
N GLN A 26 -10.04 9.13 4.95
CA GLN A 26 -10.73 10.42 4.85
C GLN A 26 -12.06 10.42 5.60
N ALA A 27 -12.87 9.36 5.48
CA ALA A 27 -14.16 9.26 6.17
C ALA A 27 -14.00 9.17 7.70
N VAL A 28 -12.99 8.45 8.18
CA VAL A 28 -12.66 8.34 9.60
C VAL A 28 -12.22 9.70 10.16
N GLU A 29 -11.32 10.39 9.45
CA GLU A 29 -10.80 11.70 9.86
C GLU A 29 -11.89 12.77 9.83
N ALA A 30 -12.72 12.82 8.77
CA ALA A 30 -13.84 13.75 8.66
C ALA A 30 -14.89 13.55 9.76
N ALA A 31 -15.03 12.33 10.28
CA ALA A 31 -15.91 12.02 11.41
C ALA A 31 -15.26 12.26 12.78
N GLY A 32 -13.99 12.70 12.84
CA GLY A 32 -13.24 12.90 14.07
C GLY A 32 -12.94 11.60 14.83
N ARG A 33 -12.90 10.46 14.13
CA ARG A 33 -12.71 9.11 14.69
C ARG A 33 -11.27 8.61 14.53
N ASN A 34 -10.29 9.48 14.76
CA ASN A 34 -8.86 9.22 14.51
C ASN A 34 -8.26 8.05 15.32
N GLU A 35 -9.01 7.50 16.28
CA GLU A 35 -8.64 6.25 16.96
C GLU A 35 -8.78 5.02 16.06
N VAL A 36 -9.62 5.07 15.02
CA VAL A 36 -9.78 4.00 14.04
C VAL A 36 -8.62 4.06 13.05
N LYS A 37 -7.89 2.96 12.89
CA LYS A 37 -6.78 2.88 11.91
C LYS A 37 -7.19 2.18 10.64
N THR A 38 -6.66 2.61 9.50
CA THR A 38 -6.95 1.98 8.20
C THR A 38 -5.73 1.25 7.64
N TYR A 39 -5.98 0.16 6.90
CA TYR A 39 -4.95 -0.73 6.38
C TYR A 39 -5.27 -1.16 4.95
N GLY A 40 -4.25 -1.31 4.12
CA GLY A 40 -4.41 -1.69 2.71
C GLY A 40 -3.14 -2.30 2.08
N ILE A 41 -3.18 -2.46 0.77
CA ILE A 41 -2.17 -3.10 -0.09
C ILE A 41 -1.98 -2.22 -1.33
N ASP A 42 -0.82 -2.27 -1.96
CA ASP A 42 -0.40 -1.66 -3.26
C ASP A 42 0.74 -0.67 -3.06
N GLY A 43 0.60 0.31 -2.16
CA GLY A 43 1.65 1.27 -1.86
C GLY A 43 1.67 2.45 -2.83
N SER A 44 0.49 2.93 -3.23
CA SER A 44 0.30 4.16 -3.99
C SER A 44 0.95 5.34 -3.25
N PRO A 45 1.57 6.29 -3.97
CA PRO A 45 2.28 7.42 -3.37
C PRO A 45 1.43 8.21 -2.37
N GLU A 46 0.14 8.38 -2.65
CA GLU A 46 -0.82 9.07 -1.81
C GLU A 46 -0.98 8.39 -0.45
N VAL A 47 -1.09 7.06 -0.44
CA VAL A 47 -1.27 6.27 0.79
C VAL A 47 0.02 6.22 1.57
N ILE A 48 1.17 6.13 0.92
CA ILE A 48 2.47 6.22 1.59
C ILE A 48 2.60 7.59 2.28
N LYS A 49 2.25 8.68 1.61
CA LYS A 49 2.23 10.03 2.21
C LYS A 49 1.27 10.11 3.41
N MET A 50 0.08 9.51 3.33
CA MET A 50 -0.86 9.41 4.47
C MET A 50 -0.28 8.57 5.62
N VAL A 51 0.36 7.44 5.34
CA VAL A 51 1.02 6.63 6.36
C VAL A 51 2.18 7.40 6.99
N MET A 52 2.93 8.21 6.24
CA MET A 52 3.99 9.07 6.78
C MET A 52 3.47 10.22 7.67
N ASP A 53 2.28 10.75 7.42
CA ASP A 53 1.71 11.83 8.24
C ASP A 53 1.34 11.31 9.64
N PRO A 54 1.99 11.77 10.73
CA PRO A 54 1.68 11.32 12.09
C PRO A 54 0.24 11.64 12.54
N LYS A 55 -0.43 12.60 11.89
CA LYS A 55 -1.82 12.99 12.21
C LYS A 55 -2.85 12.12 11.49
N SER A 56 -2.44 11.41 10.44
CA SER A 56 -3.37 10.61 9.64
C SER A 56 -3.75 9.30 10.34
N SER A 57 -4.98 8.86 10.08
CA SER A 57 -5.52 7.58 10.52
C SER A 57 -5.03 6.38 9.69
N ALA A 58 -4.34 6.61 8.57
CA ALA A 58 -3.73 5.54 7.78
C ALA A 58 -2.62 4.83 8.57
N GLY A 59 -2.84 3.58 8.96
CA GLY A 59 -1.93 2.84 9.85
C GLY A 59 -0.76 2.18 9.13
N ALA A 60 -1.04 1.45 8.05
CA ALA A 60 -0.03 0.80 7.23
C ALA A 60 -0.54 0.47 5.82
N VAL A 61 0.39 0.23 4.90
CA VAL A 61 0.13 -0.29 3.55
C VAL A 61 1.18 -1.35 3.19
N ALA A 62 0.75 -2.49 2.67
CA ALA A 62 1.67 -3.48 2.11
C ALA A 62 1.98 -3.11 0.65
N ALA A 63 3.11 -2.43 0.43
CA ALA A 63 3.48 -1.93 -0.89
C ALA A 63 3.95 -3.05 -1.82
N GLN A 64 3.41 -3.08 -3.03
CA GLN A 64 3.78 -3.97 -4.11
C GLN A 64 4.75 -3.28 -5.08
N GLN A 65 5.45 -4.08 -5.89
CA GLN A 65 6.42 -3.58 -6.86
C GLN A 65 5.94 -3.91 -8.29
N PRO A 66 4.94 -3.18 -8.84
CA PRO A 66 4.33 -3.52 -10.12
C PRO A 66 5.33 -3.53 -11.28
N TYR A 67 6.33 -2.64 -11.26
CA TYR A 67 7.42 -2.64 -12.23
C TYR A 67 8.24 -3.94 -12.18
N GLU A 68 8.67 -4.36 -10.98
CA GLU A 68 9.43 -5.60 -10.80
C GLU A 68 8.61 -6.84 -11.13
N ILE A 69 7.30 -6.83 -10.87
CA ILE A 69 6.37 -7.89 -11.31
C ILE A 69 6.38 -7.97 -12.83
N GLY A 70 6.18 -6.85 -13.53
CA GLY A 70 6.19 -6.80 -14.99
C GLY A 70 7.53 -7.25 -15.59
N LYS A 71 8.64 -6.72 -15.07
CA LYS A 71 10.00 -7.13 -15.48
C LYS A 71 10.23 -8.62 -15.27
N THR A 72 9.89 -9.14 -14.10
CA THR A 72 10.04 -10.57 -13.76
C THR A 72 9.20 -11.46 -14.68
N SER A 73 7.99 -11.02 -15.04
CA SER A 73 7.16 -11.72 -16.03
C SER A 73 7.84 -11.79 -17.40
N VAL A 74 8.41 -10.69 -17.88
CA VAL A 74 9.14 -10.66 -19.16
C VAL A 74 10.40 -11.53 -19.10
N ASP A 75 11.16 -11.47 -18.01
CA ASP A 75 12.34 -12.30 -17.77
C ASP A 75 11.97 -13.80 -17.81
N ASN A 76 10.82 -14.18 -17.23
CA ASN A 76 10.30 -15.54 -17.27
C ASN A 76 9.88 -15.98 -18.68
N VAL A 77 9.25 -15.10 -19.47
CA VAL A 77 8.92 -15.38 -20.87
C VAL A 77 10.19 -15.63 -21.68
N ALA A 78 11.22 -14.79 -21.53
CA ALA A 78 12.50 -14.96 -22.21
C ALA A 78 13.17 -16.31 -21.85
N LYS A 79 13.19 -16.68 -20.56
CA LYS A 79 13.69 -17.99 -20.09
C LYS A 79 12.95 -19.16 -20.72
N TYR A 80 11.61 -19.09 -20.77
CA TYR A 80 10.78 -20.13 -21.37
C TYR A 80 11.11 -20.29 -22.87
N LEU A 81 11.17 -19.19 -23.62
CA LEU A 81 11.51 -19.21 -25.05
C LEU A 81 12.94 -19.71 -25.32
N ALA A 82 13.85 -19.55 -24.35
CA ALA A 82 15.20 -20.12 -24.39
C ALA A 82 15.27 -21.60 -23.97
N GLY A 83 14.13 -22.28 -23.77
CA GLY A 83 14.06 -23.69 -23.38
C GLY A 83 14.37 -23.97 -21.90
N GLN A 84 14.45 -22.93 -21.06
CA GLN A 84 14.68 -23.10 -19.63
C GLN A 84 13.37 -23.44 -18.90
N LYS A 85 13.47 -24.11 -17.75
CA LYS A 85 12.32 -24.35 -16.87
C LYS A 85 11.96 -23.08 -16.12
N VAL A 86 10.67 -22.74 -16.13
CA VAL A 86 10.10 -21.61 -15.39
C VAL A 86 9.12 -22.19 -14.35
N PRO A 87 9.19 -21.77 -13.07
CA PRO A 87 8.25 -22.23 -12.05
C PRO A 87 6.83 -21.70 -12.33
N PRO A 88 5.78 -22.40 -11.88
CA PRO A 88 4.40 -21.96 -12.06
C PRO A 88 4.08 -20.63 -11.35
N PHE A 89 4.86 -20.28 -10.32
CA PHE A 89 4.75 -19.02 -9.59
C PHE A 89 6.13 -18.41 -9.36
N THR A 90 6.25 -17.10 -9.53
CA THR A 90 7.43 -16.32 -9.13
C THR A 90 6.95 -15.17 -8.25
N PHE A 91 7.35 -15.17 -6.98
CA PHE A 91 6.93 -14.14 -6.03
C PHE A 91 7.91 -12.96 -6.06
N VAL A 92 7.37 -11.76 -6.23
CA VAL A 92 8.11 -10.51 -6.02
C VAL A 92 7.83 -10.03 -4.58
N PRO A 93 8.86 -9.72 -3.78
CA PRO A 93 8.66 -9.27 -2.40
C PRO A 93 7.79 -8.01 -2.32
N ALA A 94 6.84 -8.00 -1.38
CA ALA A 94 6.13 -6.81 -0.95
C ALA A 94 6.84 -6.18 0.26
N VAL A 95 6.65 -4.88 0.46
CA VAL A 95 7.26 -4.12 1.57
C VAL A 95 6.16 -3.57 2.46
N LEU A 96 6.12 -4.01 3.73
CA LEU A 96 5.22 -3.41 4.71
C LEU A 96 5.72 -2.01 5.11
N ILE A 97 4.92 -1.00 4.80
CA ILE A 97 5.13 0.39 5.16
C ILE A 97 4.15 0.74 6.29
N ASN A 98 4.66 1.13 7.45
CA ASN A 98 3.88 1.55 8.62
C ASN A 98 4.43 2.86 9.19
N LYS A 99 3.75 3.43 10.20
CA LYS A 99 4.16 4.69 10.85
C LYS A 99 5.62 4.70 11.32
N GLU A 100 6.17 3.56 11.72
CA GLU A 100 7.52 3.44 12.29
C GLU A 100 8.61 3.48 11.21
N ASN A 101 8.31 2.94 10.03
CA ASN A 101 9.32 2.73 8.99
C ASN A 101 9.07 3.51 7.69
N ALA A 102 7.97 4.27 7.58
CA ALA A 102 7.57 4.89 6.32
C ALA A 102 8.57 5.93 5.79
N ALA A 103 9.31 6.61 6.67
CA ALA A 103 10.36 7.54 6.25
C ALA A 103 11.50 6.84 5.50
N GLU A 104 11.82 5.61 5.88
CA GLU A 104 12.88 4.80 5.26
C GLU A 104 12.33 3.97 4.09
N LYS A 105 11.28 3.18 4.35
CA LYS A 105 10.76 2.20 3.40
C LYS A 105 9.82 2.79 2.35
N GLY A 106 9.18 3.93 2.62
CA GLY A 106 8.30 4.60 1.67
C GLY A 106 9.05 5.47 0.65
N LYS A 107 10.21 6.01 1.04
CA LYS A 107 11.01 6.90 0.19
C LYS A 107 11.34 6.31 -1.19
N PRO A 108 11.83 5.05 -1.32
CA PRO A 108 12.09 4.46 -2.64
C PRO A 108 10.87 4.39 -3.55
N PHE A 109 9.68 4.13 -3.00
CA PHE A 109 8.43 4.07 -3.76
C PHE A 109 7.99 5.46 -4.24
N LEU A 110 8.14 6.48 -3.39
CA LEU A 110 7.85 7.87 -3.76
C LEU A 110 8.77 8.38 -4.87
N GLU A 111 10.08 8.10 -4.76
CA GLU A 111 11.06 8.47 -5.79
C GLU A 111 10.80 7.73 -7.11
N ALA A 112 10.39 6.45 -7.05
CA ALA A 112 10.03 5.69 -8.23
C ALA A 112 8.79 6.26 -8.93
N ALA A 113 7.77 6.65 -8.15
CA ALA A 113 6.56 7.28 -8.68
C ALA A 113 6.85 8.64 -9.34
N GLU A 114 7.68 9.46 -8.71
CA GLU A 114 8.11 10.76 -9.27
C GLU A 114 8.82 10.57 -10.62
N LYS A 115 9.77 9.62 -10.70
CA LYS A 115 10.46 9.28 -11.96
C LYS A 115 9.50 8.78 -13.04
N ALA A 116 8.43 8.11 -12.66
CA ALA A 116 7.39 7.64 -13.57
C ALA A 116 6.37 8.72 -13.96
N GLY A 117 6.51 9.96 -13.45
CA GLY A 117 5.56 11.06 -13.70
C GLY A 117 4.23 10.93 -12.97
N VAL A 118 4.16 10.05 -11.96
CA VAL A 118 3.00 9.89 -11.07
C VAL A 118 3.20 10.87 -9.90
N LYS A 119 2.26 11.80 -9.71
CA LYS A 119 2.35 12.90 -8.73
C LYS A 119 1.71 12.54 -7.40
#